data_AF-A0A2V4H273-F1
#
_entry.id   AF-A0A2V4H273-F1
#
_cell.length_a   1.000
_cell.length_b   1.000
_cell.length_c   1.000
_cell.angle_alpha   90.00
_cell.angle_beta   90.00
_cell.angle_gamma   90.00
#
_symmetry.space_group_name_H-M   'P 1'
#
loop_
_entity.id
_entity.type
_entity.pdbx_description
1 polymer ?
#
loop_
_entity_poly.entity_id
_entity_poly.type
_entity_poly.pdbx_seq_one_letter_code
_entity_poly.pdbx_strand_id
1 'polypeptide(L)'
;MMISKCDAVGDGTGYSLAVTKHYRSMRENHGESVKKGQFVYSFALMDLNTRMYIGYAVSLRSEKDAYSKSLDMIQRLRIDLDSIRLDRYYSGQSILDDFSENTRIFIIPKKNSRIRGPKRWRDIIRRFMNDPIAYLREYFRRSNSEAGFSADKKTTGQMIFQKRKDRIETSGFCKGLLHNLMLVNG
;
A
#
# COMPACT_ATOMS: atom_id res chain seq x y z
N MET A 1 11.89 -8.55 -17.52
CA MET A 1 12.21 -7.10 -17.40
C MET A 1 12.57 -6.84 -15.95
N MET A 2 13.82 -6.49 -15.65
CA MET A 2 14.26 -6.21 -14.28
C MET A 2 13.97 -4.73 -14.00
N ILE A 3 13.07 -4.44 -13.07
CA ILE A 3 12.74 -3.06 -12.69
C ILE A 3 13.91 -2.54 -11.85
N SER A 4 14.78 -1.73 -12.43
CA SER A 4 15.93 -1.16 -11.71
C SER A 4 15.55 0.09 -10.91
N LYS A 5 14.53 0.84 -11.36
CA LYS A 5 14.03 2.05 -10.70
C LYS A 5 12.53 2.18 -10.95
N CYS A 6 11.77 2.53 -9.92
CA CYS A 6 10.31 2.63 -10.03
C CYS A 6 9.71 3.82 -9.30
N ASP A 7 8.65 4.36 -9.89
CA ASP A 7 7.76 5.33 -9.26
C ASP A 7 6.56 4.57 -8.72
N ALA A 8 6.44 4.47 -7.40
CA ALA A 8 5.45 3.62 -6.77
C ALA A 8 4.28 4.38 -6.13
N VAL A 9 3.20 3.65 -5.91
CA VAL A 9 2.10 3.99 -5.01
C VAL A 9 1.92 2.85 -4.02
N GLY A 10 1.66 3.19 -2.76
CA GLY A 10 1.40 2.21 -1.71
C GLY A 10 0.04 2.43 -1.09
N ASP A 11 -0.72 1.36 -0.94
CA ASP A 11 -2.04 1.40 -0.33
C ASP A 11 -2.40 0.08 0.35
N GLY A 12 -3.19 0.18 1.41
CA GLY A 12 -3.66 -0.94 2.20
C GLY A 12 -5.08 -1.34 1.83
N THR A 13 -5.37 -2.63 1.81
CA THR A 13 -6.73 -3.12 1.64
C THR A 13 -6.98 -4.41 2.43
N GLY A 14 -8.24 -4.77 2.64
CA GLY A 14 -8.65 -5.99 3.34
C GLY A 14 -9.46 -6.94 2.46
N TYR A 15 -9.25 -8.25 2.66
CA TYR A 15 -10.10 -9.33 2.18
C TYR A 15 -10.90 -9.93 3.34
N SER A 16 -12.16 -10.28 3.09
CA SER A 16 -12.99 -10.96 4.09
C SER A 16 -12.63 -12.43 4.16
N LEU A 17 -12.50 -12.98 5.36
CA LEU A 17 -12.58 -14.43 5.54
C LEU A 17 -14.05 -14.84 5.35
N ALA A 18 -14.32 -16.12 5.06
CA ALA A 18 -15.65 -16.65 4.67
C ALA A 18 -16.82 -16.48 5.68
N VAL A 19 -16.74 -15.51 6.61
CA VAL A 19 -17.86 -14.97 7.36
C VAL A 19 -18.28 -13.66 6.67
N THR A 20 -19.46 -13.68 6.04
CA THR A 20 -20.07 -12.61 5.22
C THR A 20 -20.12 -11.24 5.90
N LYS A 21 -19.05 -10.43 5.81
CA LYS A 21 -19.08 -8.99 6.16
C LYS A 21 -18.19 -8.15 5.25
N HIS A 22 -18.69 -6.99 4.84
CA HIS A 22 -18.01 -6.01 4.00
C HIS A 22 -17.03 -5.16 4.86
N TYR A 23 -15.78 -5.03 4.43
CA TYR A 23 -14.73 -4.33 5.22
C TYR A 23 -15.04 -2.84 5.46
N ARG A 24 -15.57 -2.14 4.45
CA ARG A 24 -15.85 -0.69 4.49
C ARG A 24 -16.98 -0.34 5.48
N SER A 25 -18.10 -1.06 5.43
CA SER A 25 -19.25 -0.83 6.31
C SER A 25 -18.97 -1.18 7.78
N MET A 26 -17.98 -2.04 8.06
CA MET A 26 -17.62 -2.41 9.43
C MET A 26 -16.57 -1.46 10.05
N ARG A 27 -15.65 -0.88 9.26
CA ARG A 27 -14.73 0.17 9.75
C ARG A 27 -15.49 1.44 10.17
N GLU A 28 -16.51 1.82 9.42
CA GLU A 28 -17.39 2.95 9.78
C GLU A 28 -18.19 2.69 11.06
N ASN A 29 -18.55 1.43 11.33
CA ASN A 29 -19.40 1.07 12.47
C ASN A 29 -18.65 0.66 13.76
N HIS A 30 -17.40 0.18 13.70
CA HIS A 30 -16.69 -0.41 14.86
C HIS A 30 -15.30 0.17 15.15
N GLY A 31 -14.84 1.18 14.41
CA GLY A 31 -13.47 1.71 14.55
C GLY A 31 -12.37 0.70 14.18
N GLU A 32 -11.13 0.91 14.66
CA GLU A 32 -9.97 0.00 14.43
C GLU A 32 -10.19 -1.42 14.97
N SER A 33 -11.20 -1.63 15.82
CA SER A 33 -11.53 -2.90 16.49
C SER A 33 -12.40 -3.80 15.61
N VAL A 34 -12.02 -4.01 14.35
CA VAL A 34 -12.63 -5.07 13.54
C VAL A 34 -12.24 -6.41 14.18
N LYS A 35 -13.24 -7.20 14.63
CA LYS A 35 -13.06 -8.45 15.40
C LYS A 35 -11.91 -9.31 14.82
N LYS A 36 -10.88 -9.55 15.65
CA LYS A 36 -9.77 -10.48 15.36
C LYS A 36 -10.33 -11.77 14.75
N GLY A 37 -9.87 -12.14 13.55
CA GLY A 37 -10.24 -13.39 12.89
C GLY A 37 -11.30 -13.32 11.79
N GLN A 38 -11.78 -12.13 11.39
CA GLN A 38 -12.76 -11.98 10.30
C GLN A 38 -12.17 -11.49 8.97
N PHE A 39 -10.96 -10.92 8.97
CA PHE A 39 -10.35 -10.33 7.79
C PHE A 39 -8.87 -10.64 7.69
N VAL A 40 -8.36 -10.59 6.46
CA VAL A 40 -6.94 -10.62 6.12
C VAL A 40 -6.58 -9.24 5.60
N TYR A 41 -5.59 -8.62 6.20
CA TYR A 41 -5.02 -7.37 5.73
C TYR A 41 -4.04 -7.65 4.60
N SER A 42 -3.99 -6.78 3.63
CA SER A 42 -3.05 -6.82 2.52
C SER A 42 -2.52 -5.41 2.26
N PHE A 43 -1.26 -5.33 1.85
CA PHE A 43 -0.65 -4.07 1.43
C PHE A 43 0.10 -4.31 0.13
N ALA A 44 -0.05 -3.39 -0.82
CA ALA A 44 0.63 -3.46 -2.09
C ALA A 44 1.37 -2.16 -2.38
N LEU A 45 2.58 -2.32 -2.91
CA LEU A 45 3.39 -1.32 -3.56
C LEU A 45 3.32 -1.60 -5.05
N MET A 46 2.64 -0.73 -5.78
CA MET A 46 2.41 -0.82 -7.20
C MET A 46 3.34 0.14 -7.95
N ASP A 47 4.03 -0.36 -8.96
CA ASP A 47 4.76 0.48 -9.92
C ASP A 47 3.77 1.22 -10.84
N LEU A 48 3.95 2.53 -10.98
CA LEU A 48 3.02 3.38 -11.72
C LEU A 48 3.08 3.15 -13.23
N ASN A 49 4.21 2.69 -13.76
CA ASN A 49 4.39 2.49 -15.20
C ASN A 49 3.76 1.16 -15.64
N THR A 50 4.17 0.06 -15.01
CA THR A 50 3.76 -1.31 -15.36
C THR A 50 2.46 -1.72 -14.71
N ARG A 51 2.00 -1.00 -13.68
CA ARG A 51 0.88 -1.36 -12.81
C ARG A 51 1.11 -2.63 -11.98
N MET A 52 2.29 -3.25 -12.06
CA MET A 52 2.59 -4.45 -11.29
C MET A 52 2.81 -4.13 -9.82
N TYR A 53 2.41 -5.05 -8.95
CA TYR A 53 2.82 -5.07 -7.56
C TYR A 53 4.28 -5.51 -7.44
N ILE A 54 5.14 -4.55 -7.10
CA ILE A 54 6.58 -4.74 -6.86
C ILE A 54 6.87 -5.11 -5.40
N GLY A 55 5.94 -4.82 -4.50
CA GLY A 55 5.91 -5.34 -3.14
C GLY A 55 4.47 -5.70 -2.78
N TYR A 56 4.24 -6.90 -2.26
CA TYR A 56 2.91 -7.31 -1.85
C TYR A 56 3.01 -8.24 -0.65
N ALA A 57 2.21 -7.98 0.37
CA ALA A 57 2.16 -8.85 1.52
C ALA A 57 0.77 -8.88 2.14
N VAL A 58 0.52 -9.95 2.88
CA VAL A 58 -0.70 -10.14 3.65
C VAL A 58 -0.39 -10.41 5.11
N SER A 59 -1.34 -10.06 5.98
CA SER A 59 -1.24 -10.25 7.41
C SER A 59 -2.59 -10.50 8.04
N LEU A 60 -2.60 -11.43 9.00
CA LEU A 60 -3.73 -11.65 9.90
C LEU A 60 -3.72 -10.70 11.12
N ARG A 61 -2.63 -9.96 11.32
CA ARG A 61 -2.40 -9.12 12.51
C ARG A 61 -2.90 -7.69 12.31
N SER A 62 -2.39 -7.02 11.28
CA SER A 62 -2.73 -5.62 10.99
C SER A 62 -2.29 -5.22 9.58
N GLU A 63 -2.82 -4.11 9.07
CA GLU A 63 -2.34 -3.48 7.84
C GLU A 63 -0.88 -3.03 7.97
N LYS A 64 -0.47 -2.53 9.14
CA LYS A 64 0.92 -2.15 9.41
C LYS A 64 1.89 -3.33 9.28
N ASP A 65 1.50 -4.53 9.75
CA ASP A 65 2.31 -5.73 9.59
C ASP A 65 2.42 -6.15 8.11
N ALA A 66 1.32 -6.03 7.34
CA ALA A 66 1.36 -6.25 5.89
C ALA A 66 2.25 -5.21 5.18
N TYR A 67 2.17 -3.93 5.57
CA TYR A 67 3.03 -2.87 5.08
C TYR A 67 4.51 -3.19 5.30
N SER A 68 4.92 -3.49 6.53
CA SER A 68 6.33 -3.82 6.83
C SER A 68 6.82 -5.03 6.03
N LYS A 69 6.01 -6.10 5.93
CA LYS A 69 6.35 -7.27 5.10
C LYS A 69 6.50 -6.95 3.62
N SER A 70 5.71 -5.99 3.10
CA SER A 70 5.83 -5.56 1.70
C SER A 70 7.12 -4.77 1.44
N LEU A 71 7.59 -3.98 2.41
CA LEU A 71 8.88 -3.31 2.33
C LEU A 71 10.06 -4.28 2.42
N ASP A 72 9.97 -5.26 3.33
CA ASP A 72 10.96 -6.35 3.41
C ASP A 72 11.10 -7.07 2.06
N MET A 73 9.99 -7.28 1.35
CA MET A 73 10.00 -7.88 0.01
C MET A 73 10.77 -7.00 -0.99
N ILE A 74 10.48 -5.69 -1.05
CA ILE A 74 11.20 -4.76 -1.92
C ILE A 74 12.70 -4.75 -1.61
N GLN A 75 13.07 -4.72 -0.33
CA GLN A 75 14.46 -4.74 0.09
C GLN A 75 15.17 -6.03 -0.32
N ARG A 76 14.52 -7.19 -0.13
CA ARG A 76 15.07 -8.50 -0.53
C ARG A 76 15.25 -8.62 -2.05
N LEU A 77 14.30 -8.07 -2.80
CA LEU A 77 14.35 -8.03 -4.27
C LEU A 77 15.27 -6.94 -4.82
N ARG A 78 15.82 -6.08 -3.95
CA ARG A 78 16.70 -4.95 -4.30
C ARG A 78 16.08 -4.04 -5.37
N ILE A 79 14.81 -3.72 -5.18
CA ILE A 79 14.08 -2.80 -6.06
C ILE A 79 14.29 -1.38 -5.55
N ASP A 80 14.88 -0.52 -6.37
CA ASP A 80 15.08 0.89 -6.01
C ASP A 80 13.84 1.73 -6.34
N LEU A 81 13.39 2.51 -5.35
CA LEU A 81 12.25 3.41 -5.46
C LEU A 81 12.73 4.84 -5.73
N ASP A 82 12.40 5.38 -6.90
CA ASP A 82 12.67 6.79 -7.24
C ASP A 82 11.67 7.72 -6.55
N SER A 83 10.41 7.30 -6.46
CA SER A 83 9.39 8.02 -5.72
C SER A 83 8.27 7.12 -5.21
N ILE A 84 7.60 7.54 -4.15
CA ILE A 84 6.47 6.80 -3.58
C ILE A 84 5.34 7.74 -3.15
N ARG A 85 4.08 7.35 -3.40
CA ARG A 85 2.90 8.03 -2.85
C ARG A 85 2.16 7.12 -1.88
N LEU A 86 1.88 7.63 -0.68
CA LEU A 86 1.23 6.87 0.38
C LEU A 86 0.02 7.61 0.94
N ASP A 87 -0.97 6.86 1.40
CA ASP A 87 -2.16 7.44 2.03
C ASP A 87 -1.84 8.19 3.35
N ARG A 88 -2.77 9.04 3.79
CA ARG A 88 -2.70 9.86 5.00
C ARG A 88 -2.35 9.07 6.27
N TYR A 89 -2.70 7.78 6.32
CA TYR A 89 -2.32 6.93 7.45
C TYR A 89 -0.80 6.90 7.67
N TYR A 90 -0.03 6.97 6.58
CA TYR A 90 1.43 6.92 6.53
C TYR A 90 2.10 8.31 6.58
N SER A 91 1.34 9.40 6.75
CA SER A 91 1.86 10.78 6.74
C SER A 91 2.60 11.23 8.02
N GLY A 92 3.27 10.31 8.72
CA GLY A 92 4.11 10.60 9.88
C GLY A 92 5.57 10.83 9.47
N GLN A 93 6.39 11.44 10.36
CA GLN A 93 7.82 11.61 10.09
C GLN A 93 8.59 10.28 10.07
N SER A 94 8.11 9.26 10.77
CA SER A 94 8.71 7.92 10.81
C SER A 94 8.77 7.24 9.44
N ILE A 95 7.93 7.68 8.49
CA ILE A 95 7.92 7.13 7.12
C ILE A 95 9.23 7.38 6.37
N LEU A 96 10.02 8.35 6.84
CA LEU A 96 11.30 8.67 6.24
C LEU A 96 12.34 7.58 6.44
N ASP A 97 12.22 6.79 7.51
CA ASP A 97 13.16 5.72 7.84
C ASP A 97 12.92 4.46 7.00
N ASP A 98 11.72 4.34 6.41
CA ASP A 98 11.30 3.18 5.62
C ASP A 98 11.86 3.20 4.17
N PHE A 99 12.40 4.32 3.71
CA PHE A 99 12.85 4.50 2.33
C PHE A 99 14.25 5.13 2.25
N SER A 100 15.00 4.78 1.20
CA SER A 100 16.32 5.37 0.92
C SER A 100 16.26 6.90 0.86
N GLU A 101 17.36 7.59 1.17
CA GLU A 101 17.41 9.07 1.17
C GLU A 101 17.02 9.68 -0.20
N ASN A 102 17.32 8.96 -1.28
CA ASN A 102 17.06 9.41 -2.66
C ASN A 102 15.60 9.23 -3.09
N THR A 103 14.80 8.46 -2.36
CA THR A 103 13.39 8.23 -2.70
C THR A 103 12.54 9.47 -2.41
N ARG A 104 11.88 10.00 -3.45
CA ARG A 104 10.94 11.13 -3.31
C ARG A 104 9.61 10.68 -2.75
N ILE A 105 9.28 11.09 -1.52
CA ILE A 105 8.03 10.71 -0.86
C ILE A 105 6.96 11.78 -1.13
N PHE A 106 5.75 11.36 -1.50
CA PHE A 106 4.57 12.20 -1.63
C PHE A 106 3.50 11.74 -0.64
N ILE A 107 3.25 12.58 0.36
CA ILE A 107 2.24 12.39 1.40
C ILE A 107 1.52 13.71 1.66
N ILE A 108 0.26 13.64 2.12
CA ILE A 108 -0.45 14.81 2.65
C ILE A 108 -0.21 14.86 4.16
N PRO A 109 0.49 15.88 4.70
CA PRO A 109 0.72 16.01 6.13
C PRO A 109 -0.59 16.00 6.93
N LYS A 110 -0.58 15.44 8.14
CA LYS A 110 -1.75 15.48 9.03
C LYS A 110 -2.00 16.92 9.46
N LYS A 111 -3.26 17.26 9.80
CA LYS A 111 -3.66 18.62 10.24
C LYS A 111 -2.77 19.19 11.36
N ASN A 112 -2.27 18.33 12.24
CA ASN A 112 -1.41 18.71 13.38
C ASN A 112 0.09 18.41 13.14
N SER A 113 0.49 18.17 11.89
CA SER A 113 1.89 17.92 11.54
C SER A 113 2.72 19.18 11.76
N ARG A 114 3.82 19.06 12.51
CA ARG A 114 4.78 20.15 12.69
C ARG A 114 5.65 20.27 11.45
N ILE A 115 5.96 21.49 11.04
CA ILE A 115 6.94 21.77 9.98
C ILE A 115 8.36 21.35 10.43
N ARG A 116 8.66 21.46 11.73
CA ARG A 116 9.93 21.05 12.32
C ARG A 116 10.16 19.55 12.15
N GLY A 117 11.41 19.17 11.85
CA GLY A 117 11.82 17.78 11.66
C GLY A 117 13.11 17.67 10.84
N PRO A 118 13.48 16.44 10.46
CA PRO A 118 14.62 16.16 9.60
C PRO A 118 14.57 16.98 8.29
N LYS A 119 15.73 17.20 7.65
CA LYS A 119 15.81 17.96 6.38
C LYS A 119 14.82 17.42 5.34
N ARG A 120 14.79 16.10 5.16
CA ARG A 120 13.88 15.40 4.24
C ARG A 120 12.41 15.66 4.52
N TRP A 121 11.99 15.73 5.79
CA TRP A 121 10.62 16.12 6.16
C TRP A 121 10.31 17.55 5.71
N ARG A 122 11.21 18.49 6.04
CA ARG A 122 11.05 19.89 5.66
C ARG A 122 10.98 20.06 4.14
N ASP A 123 11.72 19.28 3.39
CA ASP A 123 11.71 19.31 1.93
C ASP A 123 10.39 18.79 1.33
N ILE A 124 9.76 17.78 1.95
CA ILE A 124 8.39 17.37 1.58
C ILE A 124 7.41 18.51 1.80
N ILE A 125 7.43 19.14 2.99
CA ILE A 125 6.53 20.26 3.32
C ILE A 125 6.76 21.45 2.37
N ARG A 126 8.01 21.80 2.09
CA ARG A 126 8.35 22.88 1.14
C ARG A 126 7.84 22.58 -0.26
N ARG A 127 8.02 21.36 -0.78
CA ARG A 127 7.48 20.98 -2.11
C ARG A 127 5.95 21.11 -2.14
N PHE A 128 5.27 20.71 -1.07
CA PHE A 128 3.82 20.85 -0.96
C PHE A 128 3.37 22.31 -0.89
N MET A 129 4.12 23.20 -0.22
CA MET A 129 3.77 24.62 -0.08
C MET A 129 4.12 25.46 -1.31
N ASN A 130 5.25 25.18 -1.97
CA ASN A 130 5.76 25.99 -3.08
C ASN A 130 4.96 25.78 -4.36
N ASP A 131 4.55 24.54 -4.65
CA ASP A 131 3.66 24.22 -5.77
C ASP A 131 2.63 23.17 -5.34
N PRO A 132 1.56 23.59 -4.64
CA PRO A 132 0.54 22.68 -4.13
C PRO A 132 -0.16 21.89 -5.24
N ILE A 133 -0.38 22.51 -6.40
CA ILE A 133 -1.13 21.90 -7.50
C ILE A 133 -0.32 20.78 -8.15
N ALA A 134 0.96 21.02 -8.47
CA ALA A 134 1.81 19.97 -9.02
C ALA A 134 2.04 18.85 -8.01
N TYR A 135 2.23 19.19 -6.73
CA TYR A 135 2.39 18.19 -5.68
C TYR A 135 1.14 17.31 -5.54
N LEU A 136 -0.05 17.92 -5.49
CA LEU A 136 -1.31 17.18 -5.43
C LEU A 136 -1.51 16.31 -6.67
N ARG A 137 -1.14 16.78 -7.87
CA ARG A 137 -1.18 15.98 -9.10
C ARG A 137 -0.34 14.70 -8.97
N GLU A 138 0.88 14.81 -8.42
CA GLU A 138 1.72 13.64 -8.15
C GLU A 138 1.12 12.73 -7.08
N TYR A 139 0.62 13.30 -5.99
CA TYR A 139 -0.02 12.56 -4.91
C TYR A 139 -1.24 11.77 -5.38
N PHE A 140 -2.11 12.37 -6.20
CA PHE A 140 -3.34 11.75 -6.68
C PHE A 140 -3.12 10.61 -7.66
N ARG A 141 -1.90 10.38 -8.15
CA ARG A 141 -1.55 9.13 -8.86
C ARG A 141 -1.76 7.89 -7.98
N ARG A 142 -1.94 8.03 -6.66
CA ARG A 142 -2.40 6.96 -5.75
C ARG A 142 -3.73 6.34 -6.16
N SER A 143 -4.61 7.04 -6.89
CA SER A 143 -5.87 6.45 -7.40
C SER A 143 -5.66 5.19 -8.24
N ASN A 144 -4.45 5.01 -8.81
CA ASN A 144 -4.11 3.81 -9.55
C ASN A 144 -4.03 2.54 -8.68
N SER A 145 -3.55 2.62 -7.42
CA SER A 145 -3.57 1.45 -6.53
C SER A 145 -4.99 1.08 -6.12
N GLU A 146 -5.85 2.08 -5.87
CA GLU A 146 -7.26 1.85 -5.58
C GLU A 146 -7.99 1.16 -6.75
N ALA A 147 -7.68 1.59 -7.99
CA ALA A 147 -8.18 0.95 -9.19
C ALA A 147 -7.68 -0.50 -9.33
N GLY A 148 -6.40 -0.75 -9.07
CA GLY A 148 -5.79 -2.10 -9.08
C GLY A 148 -6.49 -3.05 -8.10
N PHE A 149 -6.64 -2.64 -6.84
CA PHE A 149 -7.35 -3.44 -5.84
C PHE A 149 -8.82 -3.68 -6.18
N SER A 150 -9.48 -2.70 -6.78
CA SER A 150 -10.87 -2.85 -7.25
C SER A 150 -10.96 -3.90 -8.36
N ALA A 151 -10.02 -3.89 -9.31
CA ALA A 151 -9.93 -4.90 -10.36
C ALA A 151 -9.67 -6.29 -9.77
N ASP A 152 -8.71 -6.43 -8.85
CA ASP A 152 -8.37 -7.72 -8.22
C ASP A 152 -9.54 -8.34 -7.47
N LYS A 153 -10.32 -7.51 -6.78
CA LYS A 153 -11.52 -7.95 -6.06
C LYS A 153 -12.64 -8.40 -7.00
N LYS A 154 -12.75 -7.79 -8.18
CA LYS A 154 -13.69 -8.24 -9.23
C LYS A 154 -13.25 -9.55 -9.85
N THR A 155 -11.96 -9.71 -10.14
CA THR A 155 -11.41 -10.89 -10.81
C THR A 155 -11.31 -12.11 -9.88
N THR A 156 -10.81 -11.92 -8.67
CA THR A 156 -10.47 -13.03 -7.75
C THR A 156 -11.50 -13.21 -6.61
N GLY A 157 -12.49 -12.33 -6.53
CA GLY A 157 -13.44 -12.26 -5.44
C GLY A 157 -12.86 -11.63 -4.16
N GLN A 158 -13.76 -11.14 -3.30
CA GLN A 158 -13.41 -10.48 -2.04
C GLN A 158 -13.15 -11.44 -0.87
N MET A 159 -13.42 -12.74 -1.05
CA MET A 159 -13.36 -13.74 0.00
C MET A 159 -12.12 -14.62 -0.08
N ILE A 160 -11.59 -15.00 1.08
CA ILE A 160 -10.64 -16.10 1.23
C ILE A 160 -11.34 -17.22 2.00
N PHE A 161 -11.48 -18.38 1.34
CA PHE A 161 -12.19 -19.55 1.88
C PHE A 161 -11.32 -20.45 2.77
N GLN A 162 -10.02 -20.17 2.85
CA GLN A 162 -9.09 -20.96 3.66
C GLN A 162 -9.33 -20.72 5.16
N LYS A 163 -9.20 -21.78 5.96
CA LYS A 163 -9.35 -21.72 7.44
C LYS A 163 -8.02 -21.74 8.20
N ARG A 164 -7.01 -22.42 7.66
CA ARG A 164 -5.68 -22.56 8.27
C ARG A 164 -4.85 -21.30 7.99
N LYS A 165 -4.17 -20.75 9.00
CA LYS A 165 -3.51 -19.44 8.93
C LYS A 165 -2.49 -19.32 7.79
N ASP A 166 -1.62 -20.31 7.65
CA ASP A 166 -0.65 -20.43 6.55
C ASP A 166 -1.34 -20.43 5.17
N ARG A 167 -2.41 -21.21 5.01
CA ARG A 167 -3.17 -21.26 3.74
C ARG A 167 -3.90 -19.97 3.43
N ILE A 168 -4.37 -19.25 4.46
CA ILE A 168 -4.97 -17.94 4.31
C ILE A 168 -3.93 -16.94 3.77
N GLU A 169 -2.73 -16.91 4.37
CA GLU A 169 -1.65 -16.03 3.92
C GLU A 169 -1.20 -16.39 2.50
N THR A 170 -1.00 -17.67 2.19
CA THR A 170 -0.68 -18.13 0.84
C THR A 170 -1.76 -17.72 -0.17
N SER A 171 -3.04 -17.94 0.15
CA SER A 171 -4.15 -17.56 -0.74
C SER A 171 -4.21 -16.06 -0.98
N GLY A 172 -3.99 -15.25 0.06
CA GLY A 172 -3.92 -13.80 -0.05
C GLY A 172 -2.74 -13.34 -0.92
N PHE A 173 -1.58 -13.97 -0.77
CA PHE A 173 -0.40 -13.71 -1.61
C PHE A 173 -0.63 -14.11 -3.07
N CYS A 174 -1.24 -15.27 -3.33
CA CYS A 174 -1.58 -15.72 -4.67
C CYS A 174 -2.48 -14.74 -5.42
N LYS A 175 -3.35 -13.99 -4.74
CA LYS A 175 -4.15 -12.92 -5.36
C LYS A 175 -3.26 -11.81 -5.93
N GLY A 176 -2.25 -11.36 -5.18
CA GLY A 176 -1.29 -10.36 -5.64
C GLY A 176 -0.38 -10.89 -6.75
N LEU A 177 0.02 -12.16 -6.70
CA LEU A 177 0.76 -12.79 -7.80
C LEU A 177 -0.09 -12.88 -9.08
N LEU A 178 -1.36 -13.26 -8.95
CA LEU A 178 -2.29 -13.35 -10.07
C LEU A 178 -2.51 -11.99 -10.72
N HIS A 179 -2.60 -10.90 -9.95
CA HIS A 179 -2.63 -9.54 -10.49
C HIS A 179 -1.47 -9.30 -11.47
N ASN A 180 -0.23 -9.57 -11.04
CA ASN A 180 0.93 -9.39 -11.91
C ASN A 180 0.89 -10.30 -13.14
N LEU A 181 0.52 -11.58 -12.98
CA LEU A 181 0.45 -12.52 -14.10
C LEU A 181 -0.57 -12.10 -15.18
N MET A 182 -1.69 -11.48 -14.77
CA MET A 182 -2.70 -10.96 -15.70
C MET A 182 -2.20 -9.73 -16.48
N LEU A 183 -1.23 -8.98 -15.94
CA LEU A 183 -0.62 -7.84 -16.61
C LEU A 183 0.54 -8.23 -17.55
N VAL A 184 1.19 -9.36 -17.32
CA VAL A 184 2.30 -9.84 -18.17
C VAL A 184 1.78 -10.40 -19.50
N ASN A 185 0.53 -10.87 -19.54
CA ASN A 185 -0.08 -11.51 -20.71
C ASN A 185 -1.09 -10.62 -21.46
N GLY A 186 -1.22 -9.34 -21.10
CA GLY A 186 -2.10 -8.37 -21.74
C GLY A 186 -1.32 -7.24 -22.42
#